data_AF-A0A355EQD5-F1
#
_entry.id   AF-A0A355EQD5-F1
#
_cell.length_a   1.000
_cell.length_b   1.000
_cell.length_c   1.000
_cell.angle_alpha   90.00
_cell.angle_beta   90.00
_cell.angle_gamma   90.00
#
_symmetry.space_group_name_H-M   'P 1'
#
loop_
_entity.id
_entity.type
_entity.pdbx_description
1 polymer ?
#
loop_
_entity_poly.entity_id
_entity_poly.type
_entity_poly.pdbx_seq_one_letter_code
_entity_poly.pdbx_strand_id
1 'polypeptide(L)'
;MKKRSERDIILFEEMTLTALDQENGAAFIQSLLEREKVSARLAASSHGLDADVAGRFYINEVQVIERLEKERTKLMMEIDRYSQNLRAMRSYSPTFPFPPAPSLFSPKK
;
A
#
# COMPACT_ATOMS: atom_id res chain seq x y z
N MET A 1 -27.81 20.96 20.30
CA MET A 1 -27.12 19.65 20.27
C MET A 1 -27.03 19.20 18.81
N LYS A 2 -25.84 19.10 18.21
CA LYS A 2 -25.68 18.58 16.83
C LYS A 2 -26.22 17.15 16.73
N LYS A 3 -26.99 16.83 15.67
CA LYS A 3 -27.52 15.48 15.43
C LYS A 3 -26.36 14.51 15.26
N ARG A 4 -26.54 13.23 15.65
CA ARG A 4 -25.49 12.20 15.57
C ARG A 4 -24.87 12.11 14.16
N SER A 5 -25.69 12.25 13.12
CA SER A 5 -25.28 12.30 11.71
C SER A 5 -24.30 13.43 11.41
N GLU A 6 -24.55 14.65 11.90
CA GLU A 6 -23.65 15.80 11.68
C GLU A 6 -22.27 15.59 12.30
N ARG A 7 -22.19 14.88 13.43
CA ARG A 7 -20.91 14.54 14.05
C ARG A 7 -20.14 13.51 13.24
N ASP A 8 -20.84 12.49 12.73
CA ASP A 8 -20.22 11.47 11.88
C ASP A 8 -19.73 12.07 10.54
N ILE A 9 -20.41 13.09 10.00
CA ILE A 9 -19.99 13.83 8.79
C ILE A 9 -18.66 14.55 9.04
N ILE A 10 -18.59 15.35 10.11
CA ILE A 10 -17.36 16.09 10.46
C ILE A 10 -16.22 15.11 10.72
N LEU A 11 -16.50 14.05 11.49
CA LEU A 11 -15.50 13.03 11.80
C LEU A 11 -14.99 12.34 10.52
N PHE A 12 -15.86 12.03 9.57
CA PHE A 12 -15.46 11.42 8.30
C PHE A 12 -14.55 12.35 7.48
N GLU A 13 -14.88 13.64 7.42
CA GLU A 13 -14.06 14.65 6.73
C GLU A 13 -12.69 14.77 7.37
N GLU A 14 -12.63 14.92 8.69
CA GLU A 14 -11.38 15.02 9.47
C GLU A 14 -10.51 13.76 9.32
N MET A 15 -11.11 12.57 9.40
CA MET A 15 -10.37 11.31 9.21
C MET A 15 -9.81 11.18 7.79
N THR A 16 -10.51 11.71 6.79
CA THR A 16 -10.04 11.68 5.40
C THR A 16 -8.86 12.63 5.20
N LEU A 17 -8.96 13.85 5.71
CA LEU A 17 -7.87 14.84 5.62
C LEU A 17 -6.63 14.37 6.37
N THR A 18 -6.81 13.88 7.60
CA THR A 18 -5.68 13.36 8.40
C THR A 18 -5.03 12.12 7.78
N ALA A 19 -5.80 11.28 7.08
CA ALA A 19 -5.25 10.18 6.30
C ALA A 19 -4.42 10.71 5.12
N LEU A 20 -4.94 11.67 4.36
CA LEU A 20 -4.25 12.28 3.22
C LEU A 20 -2.94 12.98 3.62
N ASP A 21 -2.87 13.54 4.82
CA ASP A 21 -1.67 14.19 5.36
C ASP A 21 -0.60 13.20 5.89
N GLN A 22 -0.93 11.92 6.08
CA GLN A 22 0.07 10.94 6.50
C GLN A 22 1.15 10.80 5.43
N GLU A 23 2.42 10.70 5.76
CA GLU A 23 3.46 10.33 4.76
C GLU A 23 3.67 8.81 4.71
N ASN A 24 3.46 8.13 5.84
CA ASN A 24 3.63 6.70 5.96
C ASN A 24 2.43 5.95 5.36
N GLY A 25 2.67 5.15 4.32
CA GLY A 25 1.65 4.33 3.66
C GLY A 25 0.89 3.39 4.60
N ALA A 26 1.55 2.78 5.58
CA ALA A 26 0.88 1.89 6.54
C ALA A 26 -0.08 2.65 7.47
N ALA A 27 0.35 3.82 7.95
CA ALA A 27 -0.50 4.68 8.77
C ALA A 27 -1.70 5.21 7.96
N PHE A 28 -1.47 5.60 6.70
CA PHE A 28 -2.53 5.99 5.76
C PHE A 28 -3.58 4.89 5.59
N ILE A 29 -3.16 3.65 5.29
CA ILE A 29 -4.09 2.52 5.14
C ILE A 29 -4.85 2.26 6.46
N GLN A 30 -4.17 2.32 7.60
CA GLN A 30 -4.83 2.13 8.89
C GLN A 30 -5.91 3.19 9.15
N SER A 31 -5.63 4.47 8.85
CA SER A 31 -6.62 5.54 8.95
C SER A 31 -7.84 5.30 8.05
N LEU A 32 -7.64 4.78 6.82
CA LEU A 32 -8.74 4.43 5.92
C LEU A 32 -9.60 3.27 6.46
N LEU A 33 -8.99 2.25 7.06
CA LEU A 33 -9.71 1.14 7.69
C LEU A 33 -10.52 1.58 8.91
N GLU A 34 -9.97 2.50 9.72
CA GLU A 34 -10.72 3.09 10.83
C GLU A 34 -11.88 3.95 10.33
N ARG A 35 -11.67 4.70 9.24
CA ARG A 35 -12.67 5.54 8.58
C ARG A 35 -13.86 4.73 8.06
N GLU A 36 -13.66 3.48 7.62
CA GLU A 36 -14.72 2.58 7.15
C GLU A 36 -15.84 2.39 8.20
N LYS A 37 -15.48 2.36 9.49
CA LYS A 37 -16.49 2.25 10.56
C LYS A 37 -17.39 3.47 10.64
N VAL A 38 -16.87 4.64 10.28
CA VAL A 38 -17.63 5.90 10.24
C VAL A 38 -18.49 5.96 8.99
N SER A 39 -17.95 5.55 7.84
CA SER A 39 -18.71 5.51 6.58
C SER A 39 -19.90 4.56 6.65
N ALA A 40 -19.74 3.39 7.29
CA ALA A 40 -20.85 2.45 7.51
C ALA A 40 -21.98 3.07 8.37
N ARG A 41 -21.64 3.86 9.40
CA ARG A 41 -22.64 4.56 10.22
C ARG A 41 -23.33 5.68 9.44
N LEU A 42 -22.59 6.41 8.60
CA LEU A 42 -23.15 7.44 7.73
C LEU A 42 -24.13 6.84 6.72
N ALA A 43 -23.75 5.74 6.07
CA ALA A 43 -24.60 5.03 5.12
C ALA A 43 -25.88 4.47 5.77
N ALA A 44 -25.80 4.04 7.03
CA ALA A 44 -26.96 3.59 7.80
C ALA A 44 -27.87 4.74 8.28
N SER A 45 -27.38 5.99 8.25
CA SER A 45 -28.18 7.14 8.64
C SER A 45 -29.06 7.60 7.46
N SER A 46 -30.36 7.82 7.67
CA SER A 46 -31.27 8.31 6.62
C SER A 46 -31.12 9.81 6.35
N HIS A 47 -30.03 10.43 6.82
CA HIS A 47 -29.84 11.86 6.71
C HIS A 47 -29.27 12.17 5.33
N GLY A 48 -30.00 12.96 4.54
CA GLY A 48 -29.49 13.47 3.27
C GLY A 48 -28.25 14.32 3.52
N LEU A 49 -27.21 14.08 2.73
CA LEU A 49 -26.04 14.96 2.67
C LEU A 49 -26.40 16.19 1.84
N ASP A 50 -25.97 17.34 2.33
CA ASP A 50 -26.00 18.56 1.55
C ASP A 50 -25.10 18.45 0.31
N ALA A 51 -25.50 19.07 -0.81
CA ALA A 51 -24.82 18.92 -2.08
C ALA A 51 -23.37 19.43 -2.03
N ASP A 52 -23.09 20.49 -1.29
CA ASP A 52 -21.74 21.04 -1.16
C ASP A 52 -20.85 20.12 -0.33
N VAL A 53 -21.41 19.50 0.72
CA VAL A 53 -20.71 18.50 1.54
C VAL A 53 -20.39 17.26 0.71
N ALA A 54 -21.35 16.77 -0.08
CA ALA A 54 -21.14 15.63 -0.97
C ALA A 54 -20.06 15.92 -2.03
N GLY A 55 -20.05 17.14 -2.58
CA GLY A 55 -19.01 17.58 -3.52
C GLY A 55 -17.60 17.56 -2.91
N ARG A 56 -17.44 18.05 -1.68
CA ARG A 56 -16.15 17.98 -0.96
C ARG A 56 -15.72 16.54 -0.70
N PHE A 57 -16.64 15.68 -0.27
CA PHE A 57 -16.33 14.27 -0.03
C PHE A 57 -15.88 13.58 -1.30
N TYR A 58 -16.55 13.83 -2.42
CA TYR A 58 -16.16 13.30 -3.71
C TYR A 58 -14.73 13.69 -4.09
N ILE A 59 -14.37 14.97 -3.97
CA ILE A 59 -13.01 15.45 -4.27
C ILE A 59 -11.97 14.76 -3.37
N ASN A 60 -12.25 14.66 -2.08
CA ASN A 60 -11.36 14.00 -1.13
C ASN A 60 -11.20 12.50 -1.44
N GLU A 61 -12.27 11.80 -1.82
CA GLU A 61 -12.19 10.38 -2.22
C GLU A 61 -11.34 10.20 -3.49
N VAL A 62 -11.46 11.10 -4.47
CA VAL A 62 -10.62 11.05 -5.67
C VAL A 62 -9.14 11.16 -5.28
N GLN A 63 -8.78 12.05 -4.37
CA GLN A 63 -7.40 12.18 -3.87
C GLN A 63 -6.92 10.92 -3.12
N VAL A 64 -7.80 10.30 -2.32
CA VAL A 64 -7.50 9.04 -1.64
C VAL A 64 -7.21 7.93 -2.66
N ILE A 65 -8.02 7.84 -3.73
CA ILE A 65 -7.83 6.86 -4.80
C ILE A 65 -6.50 7.09 -5.53
N GLU A 66 -6.21 8.32 -5.95
CA GLU A 66 -4.94 8.65 -6.61
C GLU A 66 -3.74 8.27 -5.75
N ARG A 67 -3.83 8.49 -4.44
CA ARG A 67 -2.79 8.10 -3.50
C ARG A 67 -2.63 6.58 -3.39
N LEU A 68 -3.74 5.83 -3.32
CA LEU A 68 -3.71 4.37 -3.32
C LEU A 68 -3.07 3.81 -4.58
N GLU A 69 -3.33 4.42 -5.74
CA GLU A 69 -2.70 4.03 -7.01
C GLU A 69 -1.19 4.26 -7.01
N LYS A 70 -0.71 5.36 -6.41
CA LYS A 70 0.72 5.62 -6.23
C LYS A 70 1.37 4.56 -5.34
N GLU A 71 0.76 4.23 -4.20
CA GLU A 71 1.26 3.18 -3.30
C GLU A 71 1.26 1.80 -3.98
N ARG A 72 0.20 1.46 -4.73
CA ARG A 72 0.14 0.23 -5.52
C ARG A 72 1.29 0.16 -6.53
N THR A 73 1.54 1.25 -7.25
CA THR A 73 2.60 1.30 -8.26
C THR A 73 3.98 1.12 -7.63
N LYS A 74 4.21 1.76 -6.47
CA LYS A 74 5.44 1.60 -5.69
C LYS A 74 5.67 0.15 -5.27
N LEU A 75 4.62 -0.52 -4.76
CA LEU A 75 4.70 -1.93 -4.37
C LEU A 75 5.02 -2.85 -5.57
N MET A 76 4.45 -2.59 -6.74
CA MET A 76 4.79 -3.36 -7.96
C MET A 76 6.26 -3.22 -8.32
N MET A 77 6.81 -1.99 -8.28
CA MET A 77 8.23 -1.76 -8.56
C MET A 77 9.14 -2.46 -7.54
N GLU A 78 8.77 -2.46 -6.27
CA GLU A 78 9.52 -3.17 -5.23
C GLU A 78 9.50 -4.69 -5.46
N ILE A 79 8.35 -5.27 -5.76
CA ILE A 79 8.23 -6.70 -6.10
C ILE A 79 9.10 -7.08 -7.30
N ASP A 80 9.07 -6.27 -8.36
CA ASP A 80 9.88 -6.50 -9.55
C ASP A 80 11.37 -6.47 -9.20
N ARG A 81 11.81 -5.48 -8.40
CA ARG A 81 13.19 -5.39 -7.91
C ARG A 81 13.59 -6.61 -7.08
N TYR A 82 12.73 -7.06 -6.17
CA TYR A 82 12.98 -8.29 -5.39
C TYR A 82 13.10 -9.52 -6.30
N SER A 83 12.26 -9.62 -7.32
CA SER A 83 12.29 -10.73 -8.28
C SER A 83 13.61 -10.77 -9.08
N GLN A 84 14.11 -9.59 -9.50
CA GLN A 84 15.38 -9.46 -10.22
C GLN A 84 16.55 -9.82 -9.32
N ASN A 85 16.56 -9.34 -8.07
CA ASN A 85 17.58 -9.69 -7.08
C ASN A 85 17.64 -11.20 -6.82
N LEU A 86 16.49 -11.87 -6.70
CA LEU A 86 16.42 -13.32 -6.53
C LEU A 86 16.99 -14.06 -7.76
N ARG A 87 16.68 -13.61 -8.97
CA ARG A 87 17.27 -14.16 -10.20
C ARG A 87 18.79 -13.97 -10.22
N ALA A 88 19.27 -12.77 -9.87
CA ALA A 88 20.69 -12.45 -9.82
C ALA A 88 21.44 -13.34 -8.80
N MET A 89 20.89 -13.53 -7.59
CA MET A 89 21.47 -14.43 -6.59
C MET A 89 21.48 -15.88 -7.05
N ARG A 90 20.44 -16.35 -7.75
CA ARG A 90 20.42 -17.71 -8.33
C ARG A 90 21.44 -17.89 -9.47
N SER A 91 21.66 -16.84 -10.28
CA SER A 91 22.68 -16.87 -11.34
C SER A 91 24.11 -16.76 -10.80
N TYR A 92 24.28 -16.22 -9.58
CA TYR A 92 25.50 -16.39 -8.80
C TYR A 92 25.58 -17.84 -8.30
N SER A 93 25.79 -18.79 -9.21
CA SER A 93 26.41 -20.05 -8.80
C SER A 93 27.82 -19.68 -8.35
N PRO A 94 28.27 -20.09 -7.15
CA PRO A 94 29.67 -20.00 -6.84
C PRO A 94 30.37 -20.91 -7.85
N THR A 95 30.90 -20.32 -8.91
CA THR A 95 31.93 -20.95 -9.73
C THR A 95 33.18 -20.95 -8.86
N PHE A 96 33.12 -21.70 -7.76
CA PHE A 96 34.29 -22.00 -6.97
C PHE A 96 35.14 -22.83 -7.92
N PRO A 97 36.32 -22.34 -8.34
CA PRO A 97 37.19 -23.16 -9.17
C PRO A 97 37.54 -24.36 -8.29
N PHE A 98 36.92 -25.50 -8.56
CA PHE A 98 37.40 -26.74 -8.00
C PHE A 98 38.83 -26.88 -8.52
N PRO A 99 39.83 -27.06 -7.63
CA PRO A 99 41.18 -27.33 -8.09
C PRO A 99 41.11 -28.51 -9.07
N PRO A 100 41.87 -28.47 -10.18
CA PRO A 100 41.86 -29.57 -11.14
C PRO A 100 42.11 -30.86 -10.37
N ALA A 101 41.22 -31.84 -10.53
CA ALA A 101 41.32 -33.11 -9.82
C ALA A 101 42.72 -33.70 -10.10
N PRO A 102 43.48 -34.09 -9.07
CA PRO A 102 44.80 -34.68 -9.28
C PRO A 102 44.61 -35.91 -10.18
N SER A 103 45.35 -35.95 -11.29
CA SER A 103 45.32 -37.07 -12.23
C SER A 103 45.89 -38.32 -11.56
N LEU A 104 45.05 -39.05 -10.82
CA LEU A 104 45.43 -40.29 -10.12
C LEU A 104 45.76 -41.45 -11.08
N PHE A 105 45.61 -41.26 -12.39
CA PHE A 105 45.91 -42.26 -13.41
C PHE A 105 46.80 -41.66 -14.51
N SER A 106 48.09 -41.47 -14.20
CA SER A 106 49.11 -41.55 -15.25
C SER A 106 49.54 -43.02 -15.37
N PRO A 107 49.22 -43.73 -16.46
CA PRO A 107 49.81 -45.05 -16.67
C PRO A 107 51.31 -44.86 -16.86
N LYS A 108 52.10 -45.37 -15.90
CA LYS A 108 53.56 -45.42 -16.00
C LYS A 108 53.93 -46.26 -17.22
N LYS A 109 54.75 -45.70 -18.13
CA LYS A 109 55.59 -46.48 -19.04
C LYS A 109 56.82 -46.95 -18.29
#